data_AF-A0A7V1M646-F1
#
_entry.id   AF-A0A7V1M646-F1
#
_cell.length_a   1.000
_cell.length_b   1.000
_cell.length_c   1.000
_cell.angle_alpha   90.00
_cell.angle_beta   90.00
_cell.angle_gamma   90.00
#
_symmetry.space_group_name_H-M   'P 1'
#
loop_
_entity.id
_entity.type
_entity.pdbx_description
1 polymer ?
#
loop_
_entity_poly.entity_id
_entity_poly.type
_entity_poly.pdbx_seq_one_letter_code
_entity_poly.pdbx_strand_id
1 'polypeptide(L)'
;MRDTLQVHRSGLIAFLAAVVSIYCIAEADAVPQNIVPFRYEPLSLPFLLVKVSINNNAPEWFIVDTGYYWPVAITTEYAKRLHLPLQKRQVLTGTNGAQVVVLPVDHLALVAADKDKGERHIPVPVEYVVLMEGAENLFKSLSESYGIDVGGLVGLGALQHTADSILIDFRQKVIILGAPKPTTTENRSSATVPLVYQDWGYAAKVSIASGREITLLVDTGSYATVLRPGIPQLPIRASSHDVEMAAKFYGRSTRQTVLLSQIALGTLKEKDVVARIDPGLPDQMRSDGLLGLSLLERFRVWVHFREQTMVLEREADYATRLTLPGSQEASLTWKEGHYSISLLRDDGPLFQAGARLGDRILTVDGKLLPPGAEIVAERILAGFGGQPAEVVVERQGTKIILRYKRRSIFDTPSSAHPTGRIGLLTELGGEGLVITYVEPGGIADQSGLRVGDEIIALNGQDISSLTLAQLRNLPSLLKQGANTFTIKRKGSKEPMQVEVKLPAIQ
;
A
#
# COMPACT_ATOMS: atom_id res chain seq x y z
N MET A 1 -13.85 78.04 -7.83
CA MET A 1 -13.02 78.14 -6.61
C MET A 1 -13.73 77.34 -5.53
N ARG A 2 -13.10 76.23 -5.11
CA ARG A 2 -13.45 75.29 -4.01
C ARG A 2 -14.71 74.41 -4.15
N ASP A 3 -14.41 73.21 -4.64
CA ASP A 3 -14.73 71.88 -4.08
C ASP A 3 -16.08 71.20 -4.40
N THR A 4 -15.98 70.38 -5.46
CA THR A 4 -16.69 69.16 -5.82
C THR A 4 -16.67 68.08 -4.74
N LEU A 5 -17.84 67.57 -4.33
CA LEU A 5 -18.21 66.14 -4.21
C LEU A 5 -19.53 66.01 -3.43
N GLN A 6 -20.64 65.82 -4.15
CA GLN A 6 -21.94 65.48 -3.58
C GLN A 6 -22.57 64.41 -4.48
N VAL A 7 -22.50 63.13 -4.08
CA VAL A 7 -23.23 62.04 -4.72
C VAL A 7 -23.84 61.13 -3.65
N HIS A 8 -25.17 61.15 -3.63
CA HIS A 8 -26.15 60.17 -3.12
C HIS A 8 -25.73 59.13 -2.07
N ARG A 9 -26.10 59.42 -0.81
CA ARG A 9 -26.33 58.43 0.26
C ARG A 9 -27.70 57.75 0.09
N SER A 10 -27.81 56.78 -0.82
CA SER A 10 -29.01 55.92 -0.91
C SER A 10 -28.72 54.49 -1.37
N GLY A 11 -27.47 54.03 -1.35
CA GLY A 11 -27.07 52.70 -1.85
C GLY A 11 -26.32 51.81 -0.85
N LEU A 12 -26.06 52.26 0.39
CA LEU A 12 -25.19 51.56 1.34
C LEU A 12 -25.94 50.85 2.49
N ILE A 13 -27.26 51.01 2.59
CA ILE A 13 -28.07 50.38 3.65
C ILE A 13 -28.73 49.07 3.18
N ALA A 14 -28.85 48.86 1.85
CA ALA A 14 -29.30 47.59 1.28
C ALA A 14 -28.18 46.55 1.07
N PHE A 15 -26.91 46.93 1.23
CA PHE A 15 -25.77 46.00 1.12
C PHE A 15 -25.25 45.52 2.49
N LEU A 16 -25.65 46.18 3.59
CA LEU A 16 -25.32 45.75 4.96
C LEU A 16 -26.39 44.85 5.60
N ALA A 17 -27.56 44.69 4.97
CA ALA A 17 -28.57 43.70 5.35
C ALA A 17 -28.40 42.33 4.64
N ALA A 18 -27.46 42.22 3.68
CA ALA A 18 -27.13 40.96 3.00
C ALA A 18 -25.77 40.36 3.42
N VAL A 19 -25.06 41.02 4.35
CA VAL A 19 -23.76 40.55 4.89
C VAL A 19 -23.85 40.22 6.40
N VAL A 20 -25.04 40.34 7.02
CA VAL A 20 -25.29 39.94 8.42
C VAL A 20 -26.39 38.86 8.51
N SER A 21 -26.37 37.93 7.55
CA SER A 21 -27.09 36.63 7.65
C SER A 21 -26.16 35.42 7.52
N ILE A 22 -24.86 35.63 7.74
CA ILE A 22 -23.87 34.59 7.95
C ILE A 22 -23.32 34.86 9.36
N TYR A 23 -23.33 33.86 10.24
CA TYR A 23 -23.13 33.94 11.70
C TYR A 23 -24.39 34.16 12.57
N CYS A 24 -25.44 33.39 12.30
CA CYS A 24 -26.13 32.71 13.39
C CYS A 24 -26.19 31.22 13.05
N ILE A 25 -25.01 30.57 13.02
CA ILE A 25 -24.97 29.17 13.43
C ILE A 25 -25.20 29.28 14.94
N ALA A 26 -26.39 28.89 15.38
CA ALA A 26 -26.60 28.55 16.77
C ALA A 26 -25.42 27.68 17.19
N GLU A 27 -24.74 28.04 18.27
CA GLU A 27 -23.87 27.15 19.01
C GLU A 27 -24.72 25.95 19.44
N ALA A 28 -24.95 25.03 18.51
CA ALA A 28 -25.15 23.64 18.85
C ALA A 28 -23.86 23.27 19.54
N ASP A 29 -23.94 23.00 20.84
CA ASP A 29 -22.85 22.53 21.68
C ASP A 29 -21.89 21.71 20.81
N ALA A 30 -20.73 22.27 20.48
CA ALA A 30 -19.79 21.62 19.59
C ALA A 30 -19.27 20.41 20.36
N VAL A 31 -19.91 19.25 20.16
CA VAL A 31 -19.46 17.97 20.69
C VAL A 31 -17.97 17.90 20.40
N PRO A 32 -17.09 17.84 21.42
CA PRO A 32 -15.65 17.85 21.21
C PRO A 32 -15.32 16.66 20.32
N GLN A 33 -15.06 16.91 19.04
CA GLN A 33 -14.77 15.84 18.12
C GLN A 33 -13.44 15.22 18.54
N ASN A 34 -13.46 13.91 18.75
CA ASN A 34 -12.29 13.13 19.08
C ASN A 34 -11.48 12.90 17.80
N ILE A 35 -10.71 13.92 17.41
CA ILE A 35 -9.95 13.97 16.15
C ILE A 35 -8.58 13.30 16.35
N VAL A 36 -8.39 12.14 15.74
CA VAL A 36 -7.15 11.37 15.71
C VAL A 36 -6.44 11.60 14.37
N PRO A 37 -5.33 12.35 14.31
CA PRO A 37 -4.58 12.53 13.08
C PRO A 37 -3.89 11.23 12.65
N PHE A 38 -3.76 11.02 11.34
CA PHE A 38 -3.01 9.89 10.79
C PHE A 38 -1.99 10.30 9.73
N ARG A 39 -1.03 9.42 9.47
CA ARG A 39 -0.15 9.48 8.29
C ARG A 39 -0.64 8.48 7.25
N TYR A 40 -0.65 8.93 5.99
CA TYR A 40 -1.00 8.13 4.83
C TYR A 40 -0.46 8.80 3.56
N GLU A 41 0.17 8.02 2.70
CA GLU A 41 0.62 8.40 1.36
C GLU A 41 0.50 7.17 0.45
N PRO A 42 -0.41 7.11 -0.54
CA PRO A 42 -0.74 5.87 -1.25
C PRO A 42 0.45 5.15 -1.89
N LEU A 43 1.48 5.89 -2.33
CA LEU A 43 2.68 5.31 -2.93
C LEU A 43 3.73 4.92 -1.89
N SER A 44 4.04 5.80 -0.93
CA SER A 44 5.17 5.63 0.00
C SER A 44 4.80 5.12 1.39
N LEU A 45 3.55 5.29 1.80
CA LEU A 45 3.01 4.87 3.09
C LEU A 45 1.55 4.43 2.91
N PRO A 46 1.31 3.24 2.35
CA PRO A 46 -0.03 2.78 1.97
C PRO A 46 -0.83 2.19 3.15
N PHE A 47 -0.54 2.64 4.38
CA PHE A 47 -1.18 2.21 5.61
C PHE A 47 -1.62 3.44 6.41
N LEU A 48 -2.78 3.36 7.05
CA LEU A 48 -3.22 4.41 7.97
C LEU A 48 -2.47 4.29 9.28
N LEU A 49 -1.54 5.20 9.57
CA LEU A 49 -0.78 5.19 10.82
C LEU A 49 -1.32 6.21 11.82
N VAL A 50 -1.71 5.76 13.01
CA VAL A 50 -2.10 6.62 14.14
C VAL A 50 -1.14 6.43 15.30
N LYS A 51 -1.08 7.42 16.20
CA LYS A 51 -0.32 7.30 17.45
C LYS A 51 -1.15 6.62 18.54
N VAL A 52 -0.53 5.66 19.24
CA VAL A 52 -1.11 4.96 20.40
C VAL A 52 -0.19 5.13 21.60
N SER A 53 -0.77 5.40 22.76
CA SER A 53 -0.08 5.41 24.05
C SER A 53 -0.48 4.19 24.86
N ILE A 54 0.53 3.49 25.41
CA ILE A 54 0.37 2.31 26.26
C ILE A 54 1.09 2.56 27.59
N ASN A 55 0.35 2.49 28.69
CA ASN A 55 0.78 2.89 30.03
C ASN A 55 1.36 4.31 30.01
N ASN A 56 2.52 4.50 30.63
CA ASN A 56 3.21 5.80 30.71
C ASN A 56 4.30 5.96 29.64
N ASN A 57 4.27 5.15 28.57
CA ASN A 57 5.25 5.23 27.50
C ASN A 57 4.88 6.30 26.47
N ALA A 58 5.91 6.82 25.79
CA ALA A 58 5.73 7.78 24.70
C ALA A 58 4.85 7.18 23.59
N PRO A 59 3.95 7.96 22.96
CA PRO A 59 3.10 7.43 21.90
C PRO A 59 3.89 7.03 20.65
N GLU A 60 3.54 5.89 20.06
CA GLU A 60 4.18 5.33 18.88
C GLU A 60 3.18 5.03 17.76
N TRP A 61 3.67 4.79 16.53
CA TRP A 61 2.84 4.57 15.35
C TRP A 61 2.28 3.15 15.29
N PHE A 62 1.00 3.04 14.97
CA PHE A 62 0.29 1.77 14.79
C PHE A 62 -0.53 1.84 13.51
N ILE A 63 -0.67 0.69 12.83
CA ILE A 63 -1.55 0.59 11.65
C ILE A 63 -3.01 0.44 12.12
N VAL A 64 -3.92 1.22 11.55
CA VAL A 64 -5.36 1.04 11.75
C VAL A 64 -5.87 -0.08 10.83
N ASP A 65 -6.34 -1.16 11.41
CA ASP A 65 -6.77 -2.38 10.72
C ASP A 65 -8.21 -2.75 11.14
N THR A 66 -9.21 -2.29 10.39
CA THR A 66 -10.61 -2.65 10.64
C THR A 66 -10.95 -4.10 10.27
N GLY A 67 -10.07 -4.81 9.57
CA GLY A 67 -10.17 -6.26 9.33
C GLY A 67 -9.71 -7.09 10.54
N TYR A 68 -8.97 -6.48 11.47
CA TYR A 68 -8.55 -7.08 12.73
C TYR A 68 -9.50 -6.71 13.87
N TYR A 69 -10.12 -7.71 14.50
CA TYR A 69 -11.14 -7.48 15.54
C TYR A 69 -10.60 -6.89 16.84
N TRP A 70 -9.46 -7.37 17.34
CA TRP A 70 -9.04 -7.06 18.71
C TRP A 70 -8.56 -5.62 18.87
N PRO A 71 -8.65 -5.01 20.08
CA PRO A 71 -8.46 -3.58 20.23
C PRO A 71 -7.08 -3.07 19.78
N VAL A 72 -6.02 -3.56 20.42
CA VAL A 72 -4.65 -3.23 20.06
C VAL A 72 -3.81 -4.49 20.16
N ALA A 73 -2.99 -4.74 19.14
CA ALA A 73 -2.11 -5.89 19.06
C ALA A 73 -0.66 -5.44 18.89
N ILE A 74 0.26 -6.11 19.59
CA ILE A 74 1.69 -5.77 19.61
C ILE A 74 2.56 -7.02 19.50
N THR A 75 3.81 -6.87 19.07
CA THR A 75 4.79 -7.96 19.07
C THR A 75 5.39 -8.20 20.44
N THR A 76 6.04 -9.36 20.61
CA THR A 76 6.76 -9.72 21.83
C THR A 76 7.91 -8.76 22.13
N GLU A 77 8.67 -8.34 21.13
CA GLU A 77 9.79 -7.39 21.24
C GLU A 77 9.28 -6.02 21.65
N TYR A 78 8.16 -5.59 21.08
CA TYR A 78 7.56 -4.32 21.45
C TYR A 78 7.09 -4.33 22.89
N ALA A 79 6.42 -5.41 23.33
CA ALA A 79 6.04 -5.58 24.74
C ALA A 79 7.26 -5.54 25.69
N LYS A 80 8.38 -6.15 25.31
CA LYS A 80 9.66 -6.07 26.06
C LYS A 80 10.22 -4.66 26.12
N ARG A 81 10.18 -3.92 25.00
CA ARG A 81 10.62 -2.51 24.91
C ARG A 81 9.83 -1.60 25.85
N LEU A 82 8.53 -1.86 25.97
CA LEU A 82 7.63 -1.14 26.89
C LEU A 82 7.68 -1.64 28.34
N HIS A 83 8.52 -2.64 28.65
CA HIS A 83 8.61 -3.29 29.95
C HIS A 83 7.28 -3.84 30.48
N LEU A 84 6.42 -4.35 29.58
CA LEU A 84 5.14 -4.95 29.96
C LEU A 84 5.34 -6.29 30.68
N PRO A 85 4.45 -6.66 31.62
CA PRO A 85 4.62 -7.84 32.46
C PRO A 85 4.28 -9.14 31.70
N LEU A 86 5.21 -9.64 30.88
CA LEU A 86 5.05 -10.87 30.07
C LEU A 86 4.63 -12.10 30.90
N GLN A 87 5.05 -12.16 32.16
CA GLN A 87 4.67 -13.21 33.11
C GLN A 87 3.19 -13.20 33.49
N LYS A 88 2.48 -12.08 33.25
CA LYS A 88 1.04 -11.93 33.49
C LYS A 88 0.20 -12.22 32.24
N ARG A 89 0.77 -12.84 31.20
CA ARG A 89 0.02 -13.19 29.99
C ARG A 89 -1.17 -14.10 30.30
N GLN A 90 -2.28 -13.83 29.63
CA GLN A 90 -3.53 -14.57 29.76
C GLN A 90 -3.96 -15.09 28.40
N VAL A 91 -4.71 -16.19 28.36
CA VAL A 91 -5.32 -16.69 27.13
C VAL A 91 -6.81 -16.38 27.17
N LEU A 92 -7.28 -15.58 26.23
CA LEU A 92 -8.71 -15.39 25.99
C LEU A 92 -9.16 -16.37 24.92
N THR A 93 -10.30 -17.01 25.14
CA THR A 93 -10.92 -17.92 24.15
C THR A 93 -12.20 -17.27 23.62
N GLY A 94 -12.24 -17.04 22.30
CA GLY A 94 -13.41 -16.55 21.59
C GLY A 94 -14.52 -17.59 21.52
N THR A 95 -15.73 -17.16 21.18
CA THR A 95 -16.92 -18.03 21.07
C THR A 95 -16.81 -19.09 19.95
N ASN A 96 -15.89 -18.90 19.00
CA ASN A 96 -15.54 -19.88 17.97
C ASN A 96 -14.39 -20.81 18.39
N GLY A 97 -13.93 -20.76 19.64
CA GLY A 97 -12.79 -21.52 20.14
C GLY A 97 -11.41 -20.95 19.79
N ALA A 98 -11.33 -19.83 19.04
CA ALA A 98 -10.06 -19.19 18.75
C ALA A 98 -9.43 -18.65 20.03
N GLN A 99 -8.15 -18.92 20.24
CA GLN A 99 -7.41 -18.44 21.42
C GLN A 99 -6.51 -17.29 21.03
N VAL A 100 -6.46 -16.26 21.88
CA VAL A 100 -5.50 -15.16 21.78
C VAL A 100 -4.79 -14.95 23.10
N VAL A 101 -3.50 -14.63 23.01
CA VAL A 101 -2.71 -14.27 24.18
C VAL A 101 -2.83 -12.77 24.40
N VAL A 102 -3.12 -12.35 25.63
CA VAL A 102 -3.23 -10.94 26.01
C VAL A 102 -2.30 -10.60 27.17
N LEU A 103 -1.89 -9.35 27.24
CA LEU A 103 -1.12 -8.78 28.34
C LEU A 103 -1.92 -7.64 28.98
N PRO A 104 -2.02 -7.59 30.32
CA PRO A 104 -2.68 -6.50 31.00
C PRO A 104 -1.89 -5.19 30.83
N VAL A 105 -2.61 -4.08 30.68
CA VAL A 105 -2.09 -2.70 30.64
C VAL A 105 -2.96 -1.80 31.51
N ASP A 106 -2.35 -0.81 32.14
CA ASP A 106 -3.04 0.13 33.03
C ASP A 106 -3.73 1.24 32.22
N HIS A 107 -3.10 1.69 31.13
CA HIS A 107 -3.64 2.73 30.26
C HIS A 107 -3.45 2.38 28.78
N LEU A 108 -4.49 2.60 27.99
CA LEU A 108 -4.45 2.49 26.54
C LEU A 108 -5.22 3.65 25.92
N ALA A 109 -4.60 4.38 25.00
CA ALA A 109 -5.24 5.55 24.39
C ALA A 109 -4.80 5.80 22.95
N LEU A 110 -5.72 6.34 22.14
CA LEU A 110 -5.41 6.96 20.86
C LEU A 110 -5.01 8.41 21.09
N VAL A 111 -4.00 8.90 20.38
CA VAL A 111 -3.56 10.29 20.52
C VAL A 111 -4.36 11.18 19.57
N ALA A 112 -5.06 12.16 20.14
CA ALA A 112 -5.75 13.22 19.43
C ALA A 112 -4.90 14.49 19.33
N ALA A 113 -5.18 15.26 18.28
CA ALA A 113 -4.67 16.63 18.17
C ALA A 113 -5.56 17.58 18.99
N ASP A 114 -4.96 18.38 19.86
CA ASP A 114 -5.59 19.58 20.43
C ASP A 114 -4.82 20.80 19.93
N LYS A 115 -5.54 21.74 19.27
CA LYS A 115 -4.92 22.93 18.66
C LYS A 115 -4.29 23.85 19.71
N ASP A 116 -4.77 23.81 20.95
CA ASP A 116 -4.42 24.80 21.98
C ASP A 116 -3.82 24.18 23.26
N LYS A 117 -3.86 22.85 23.43
CA LYS A 117 -3.46 22.19 24.70
C LYS A 117 -2.43 21.05 24.58
N GLY A 118 -1.87 20.79 23.40
CA GLY A 118 -0.87 19.72 23.18
C GLY A 118 -1.48 18.38 22.78
N GLU A 119 -0.83 17.27 23.14
CA GLU A 119 -1.32 15.91 22.85
C GLU A 119 -2.43 15.51 23.84
N ARG A 120 -3.64 15.23 23.34
CA ARG A 120 -4.77 14.73 24.15
C ARG A 120 -4.89 13.23 23.96
N HIS A 121 -5.08 12.48 25.05
CA HIS A 121 -5.23 11.03 25.00
C HIS A 121 -6.71 10.67 25.07
N ILE A 122 -7.23 9.98 24.06
CA ILE A 122 -8.58 9.44 24.05
C ILE A 122 -8.51 7.99 24.56
N PRO A 123 -9.09 7.68 25.73
CA PRO A 123 -9.03 6.33 26.28
C PRO A 123 -9.67 5.30 25.34
N VAL A 124 -9.00 4.18 25.16
CA VAL A 124 -9.61 2.94 24.65
C VAL A 124 -9.99 2.13 25.89
N PRO A 125 -11.29 1.89 26.15
CA PRO A 125 -11.75 1.37 27.44
C PRO A 125 -11.57 -0.15 27.55
N VAL A 126 -10.31 -0.60 27.45
CA VAL A 126 -9.85 -1.96 27.68
C VAL A 126 -8.52 -1.93 28.44
N GLU A 127 -8.30 -2.92 29.30
CA GLU A 127 -7.12 -3.01 30.17
C GLU A 127 -6.14 -4.09 29.70
N TYR A 128 -6.12 -4.38 28.39
CA TYR A 128 -5.21 -5.35 27.80
C TYR A 128 -4.82 -5.00 26.36
N VAL A 129 -3.70 -5.57 25.93
CA VAL A 129 -3.27 -5.63 24.53
C VAL A 129 -3.11 -7.09 24.11
N VAL A 130 -3.32 -7.38 22.83
CA VAL A 130 -3.05 -8.72 22.26
C VAL A 130 -1.57 -8.86 21.96
N LEU A 131 -0.99 -9.99 22.36
CA LEU A 131 0.37 -10.36 22.05
C LEU A 131 0.39 -11.23 20.77
N MET A 132 0.95 -10.70 19.69
CA MET A 132 1.11 -11.41 18.42
C MET A 132 2.42 -12.19 18.41
N GLU A 133 2.45 -13.31 19.13
CA GLU A 133 3.60 -14.22 19.14
C GLU A 133 3.83 -14.77 17.71
N GLY A 134 5.07 -14.67 17.20
CA GLY A 134 5.43 -15.16 15.87
C GLY A 134 5.27 -14.13 14.73
N ALA A 135 4.74 -12.93 15.01
CA ALA A 135 4.57 -11.87 14.02
C ALA A 135 5.82 -10.98 13.84
N GLU A 136 6.92 -11.26 14.53
CA GLU A 136 8.11 -10.43 14.57
C GLU A 136 8.72 -10.19 13.19
N ASN A 137 8.81 -11.27 12.41
CA ASN A 137 9.32 -11.21 11.05
C ASN A 137 8.40 -10.42 10.10
N LEU A 138 7.09 -10.38 10.37
CA LEU A 138 6.14 -9.61 9.57
C LEU A 138 6.36 -8.11 9.77
N PHE A 139 6.40 -7.64 11.02
CA PHE A 139 6.62 -6.23 11.33
C PHE A 139 8.03 -5.78 10.96
N LYS A 140 9.04 -6.63 11.15
CA LYS A 140 10.40 -6.36 10.66
C LYS A 140 10.42 -6.22 9.13
N SER A 141 9.80 -7.15 8.40
CA SER A 141 9.73 -7.07 6.94
C SER A 141 8.97 -5.83 6.46
N LEU A 142 7.91 -5.43 7.16
CA LEU A 142 7.19 -4.19 6.90
C LEU A 142 8.10 -2.97 7.10
N SER A 143 8.86 -2.95 8.19
CA SER A 143 9.81 -1.87 8.50
C SER A 143 10.92 -1.76 7.45
N GLU A 144 11.52 -2.88 7.06
CA GLU A 144 12.53 -2.93 6.00
C GLU A 144 11.95 -2.54 4.63
N SER A 145 10.73 -2.98 4.31
CA SER A 145 10.10 -2.74 3.00
C SER A 145 9.59 -1.31 2.81
N TYR A 146 9.08 -0.70 3.89
CA TYR A 146 8.38 0.59 3.85
C TYR A 146 9.08 1.71 4.62
N GLY A 147 10.16 1.41 5.35
CA GLY A 147 10.88 2.38 6.19
C GLY A 147 10.04 2.89 7.37
N ILE A 148 9.10 2.08 7.88
CA ILE A 148 8.18 2.47 8.95
C ILE A 148 8.43 1.63 10.20
N ASP A 149 8.67 2.26 11.34
CA ASP A 149 8.65 1.56 12.63
C ASP A 149 7.25 1.70 13.22
N VAL A 150 6.59 0.56 13.47
CA VAL A 150 5.24 0.51 14.04
C VAL A 150 5.23 -0.44 15.24
N GLY A 151 4.57 -0.02 16.31
CA GLY A 151 4.43 -0.82 17.54
C GLY A 151 3.43 -1.97 17.38
N GLY A 152 2.52 -1.88 16.40
CA GLY A 152 1.52 -2.91 16.14
C GLY A 152 0.30 -2.44 15.36
N LEU A 153 -0.85 -3.03 15.68
CA LEU A 153 -2.15 -2.76 15.03
C LEU A 153 -3.15 -2.14 16.02
N VAL A 154 -3.97 -1.21 15.53
CA VAL A 154 -5.22 -0.75 16.15
C VAL A 154 -6.35 -1.43 15.38
N GLY A 155 -7.04 -2.36 16.02
CA GLY A 155 -8.15 -3.08 15.41
C GLY A 155 -9.50 -2.39 15.55
N LEU A 156 -10.50 -2.99 14.91
CA LEU A 156 -11.89 -2.58 14.97
C LEU A 156 -12.40 -2.42 16.41
N GLY A 157 -12.02 -3.33 17.31
CA GLY A 157 -12.45 -3.31 18.71
C GLY A 157 -12.03 -2.05 19.45
N ALA A 158 -10.89 -1.43 19.12
CA ALA A 158 -10.50 -0.16 19.75
C ALA A 158 -11.44 0.96 19.29
N LEU A 159 -11.74 1.01 18.00
CA LEU A 159 -12.61 2.04 17.41
C LEU A 159 -14.05 1.93 17.94
N GLN A 160 -14.60 0.72 17.99
CA GLN A 160 -15.97 0.45 18.46
C GLN A 160 -16.15 0.69 19.96
N HIS A 161 -15.15 0.35 20.78
CA HIS A 161 -15.22 0.59 22.22
C HIS A 161 -15.10 2.08 22.54
N THR A 162 -14.41 2.87 21.72
CA THR A 162 -14.24 4.31 21.95
C THR A 162 -15.39 5.15 21.41
N ALA A 163 -16.08 4.74 20.34
CA ALA A 163 -17.20 5.49 19.79
C ALA A 163 -18.21 4.62 19.02
N ASP A 164 -19.47 5.06 18.98
CA ASP A 164 -20.53 4.41 18.21
C ASP A 164 -20.39 4.56 16.69
N SER A 165 -19.54 5.50 16.25
CA SER A 165 -19.22 5.73 14.84
C SER A 165 -17.85 6.36 14.65
N ILE A 166 -17.33 6.25 13.43
CA ILE A 166 -16.12 6.94 13.00
C ILE A 166 -16.32 7.60 11.64
N LEU A 167 -15.54 8.63 11.36
CA LEU A 167 -15.32 9.18 10.03
C LEU A 167 -13.82 9.09 9.71
N ILE A 168 -13.46 8.49 8.58
CA ILE A 168 -12.12 8.54 8.00
C ILE A 168 -12.13 9.58 6.88
N ASP A 169 -11.34 10.65 7.06
CA ASP A 169 -11.19 11.74 6.10
C ASP A 169 -9.76 11.73 5.54
N PHE A 170 -9.60 11.20 4.32
CA PHE A 170 -8.29 11.04 3.67
C PHE A 170 -7.65 12.37 3.26
N ARG A 171 -8.46 13.39 2.96
CA ARG A 171 -7.95 14.72 2.59
C ARG A 171 -7.40 15.46 3.78
N GLN A 172 -8.14 15.44 4.89
CA GLN A 172 -7.71 16.07 6.14
C GLN A 172 -6.73 15.20 6.93
N LYS A 173 -6.59 13.91 6.57
CA LYS A 173 -5.77 12.91 7.23
C LYS A 173 -6.13 12.74 8.72
N VAL A 174 -7.42 12.63 8.99
CA VAL A 174 -7.96 12.45 10.34
C VAL A 174 -9.00 11.34 10.42
N ILE A 175 -9.03 10.65 11.54
CA ILE A 175 -10.16 9.85 11.98
C ILE A 175 -10.90 10.65 13.04
N ILE A 176 -12.21 10.86 12.86
CA ILE A 176 -13.07 11.54 13.83
C ILE A 176 -13.91 10.47 14.52
N LEU A 177 -13.64 10.24 15.81
CA LEU A 177 -14.41 9.31 16.63
C LEU A 177 -15.68 9.99 17.12
N GLY A 178 -16.82 9.31 16.98
CA GLY A 178 -18.14 9.84 17.31
C GLY A 178 -18.64 10.87 16.29
N ALA A 179 -18.17 10.79 15.04
CA ALA A 179 -18.59 11.70 13.99
C ALA A 179 -20.12 11.64 13.79
N PRO A 180 -20.83 12.77 13.79
CA PRO A 180 -22.27 12.76 13.56
C PRO A 180 -22.55 12.19 12.18
N LYS A 181 -23.66 11.46 12.07
CA LYS A 181 -24.15 10.94 10.81
C LYS A 181 -24.31 12.11 9.82
N PRO A 182 -23.74 12.01 8.61
CA PRO A 182 -23.87 13.08 7.64
C PRO A 182 -25.36 13.27 7.30
N THR A 183 -25.79 14.53 7.21
CA THR A 183 -27.18 14.90 6.85
C THR A 183 -27.46 14.73 5.36
N THR A 184 -26.49 14.25 4.58
CA THR A 184 -26.57 14.08 3.13
C THR A 184 -27.57 12.99 2.78
N THR A 185 -28.60 13.35 2.02
CA THR A 185 -29.46 12.38 1.33
C THR A 185 -28.68 11.72 0.21
N GLU A 186 -28.95 10.43 -0.07
CA GLU A 186 -28.34 9.71 -1.19
C GLU A 186 -28.45 10.52 -2.49
N ASN A 187 -27.32 10.66 -3.19
CA ASN A 187 -27.22 11.46 -4.40
C ASN A 187 -26.06 10.96 -5.27
N ARG A 188 -25.68 11.73 -6.30
CA ARG A 188 -24.61 11.33 -7.24
C ARG A 188 -23.20 11.25 -6.62
N SER A 189 -23.03 11.82 -5.43
CA SER A 189 -21.77 11.92 -4.70
C SER A 189 -21.82 11.28 -3.32
N SER A 190 -22.98 10.81 -2.85
CA SER A 190 -23.09 10.13 -1.55
C SER A 190 -24.07 8.96 -1.58
N ALA A 191 -23.71 7.85 -0.92
CA ALA A 191 -24.59 6.69 -0.72
C ALA A 191 -24.42 6.07 0.65
N THR A 192 -25.48 5.43 1.13
CA THR A 192 -25.42 4.53 2.28
C THR A 192 -25.22 3.09 1.79
N VAL A 193 -24.25 2.41 2.39
CA VAL A 193 -23.91 1.02 2.12
C VAL A 193 -24.28 0.20 3.36
N PRO A 194 -25.20 -0.77 3.25
CA PRO A 194 -25.47 -1.69 4.34
C PRO A 194 -24.24 -2.54 4.67
N LEU A 195 -23.96 -2.68 5.95
CA LEU A 195 -22.93 -3.56 6.48
C LEU A 195 -23.60 -4.80 7.10
N VAL A 196 -22.86 -5.91 7.10
CA VAL A 196 -23.21 -7.13 7.82
C VAL A 196 -22.04 -7.47 8.74
N TYR A 197 -22.31 -7.66 10.02
CA TYR A 197 -21.28 -8.13 10.94
C TYR A 197 -20.97 -9.61 10.69
N GLN A 198 -19.79 -9.91 10.17
CA GLN A 198 -19.29 -11.25 9.89
C GLN A 198 -17.76 -11.27 9.89
N ASP A 199 -17.14 -12.45 9.99
CA ASP A 199 -15.68 -12.58 10.02
C ASP A 199 -15.01 -11.72 11.12
N TRP A 200 -15.73 -11.46 12.21
CA TRP A 200 -15.30 -10.56 13.30
C TRP A 200 -15.06 -9.11 12.87
N GLY A 201 -15.71 -8.68 11.79
CA GLY A 201 -15.74 -7.29 11.37
C GLY A 201 -17.00 -6.95 10.60
N TYR A 202 -16.97 -5.84 9.86
CA TYR A 202 -18.11 -5.38 9.07
C TYR A 202 -17.85 -5.58 7.59
N ALA A 203 -18.69 -6.38 6.93
CA ALA A 203 -18.64 -6.57 5.49
C ALA A 203 -19.66 -5.67 4.79
N ALA A 204 -19.20 -4.89 3.82
CA ALA A 204 -20.04 -4.07 2.96
C ALA A 204 -20.72 -4.93 1.89
N LYS A 205 -22.02 -4.74 1.71
CA LYS A 205 -22.77 -5.29 0.58
C LYS A 205 -22.53 -4.44 -0.65
N VAL A 206 -21.96 -5.04 -1.70
CA VAL A 206 -21.63 -4.34 -2.95
C VAL A 206 -22.24 -5.10 -4.13
N SER A 207 -22.61 -4.38 -5.18
CA SER A 207 -23.13 -5.02 -6.40
C SER A 207 -22.13 -4.91 -7.54
N ILE A 208 -21.89 -6.01 -8.24
CA ILE A 208 -21.08 -6.01 -9.47
C ILE A 208 -21.96 -5.71 -10.69
N ALA A 209 -21.34 -5.48 -11.87
CA ALA A 209 -22.07 -5.00 -13.06
C ALA A 209 -23.23 -5.91 -13.53
N SER A 210 -23.21 -7.20 -13.17
CA SER A 210 -24.32 -8.13 -13.45
C SER A 210 -25.54 -7.95 -12.54
N GLY A 211 -25.48 -7.07 -11.53
CA GLY A 211 -26.49 -6.94 -10.48
C GLY A 211 -26.34 -7.95 -9.34
N ARG A 212 -25.36 -8.87 -9.41
CA ARG A 212 -25.03 -9.78 -8.32
C ARG A 212 -24.48 -9.00 -7.11
N GLU A 213 -25.02 -9.31 -5.93
CA GLU A 213 -24.49 -8.84 -4.66
C GLU A 213 -23.34 -9.75 -4.19
N ILE A 214 -22.26 -9.15 -3.70
CA ILE A 214 -21.16 -9.81 -2.99
C ILE A 214 -20.90 -9.04 -1.69
N THR A 215 -20.19 -9.67 -0.75
CA THR A 215 -19.82 -9.05 0.52
C THR A 215 -18.31 -8.88 0.62
N LEU A 216 -17.86 -7.67 0.95
CA LEU A 216 -16.44 -7.37 1.12
C LEU A 216 -16.18 -6.85 2.53
N LEU A 217 -15.31 -7.51 3.31
CA LEU A 217 -14.92 -7.06 4.65
C LEU A 217 -14.24 -5.69 4.56
N VAL A 218 -14.75 -4.68 5.27
CA VAL A 218 -14.16 -3.33 5.31
C VAL A 218 -12.85 -3.41 6.08
N ASP A 219 -11.74 -3.28 5.38
CA ASP A 219 -10.41 -3.57 5.90
C ASP A 219 -9.42 -2.44 5.55
N THR A 220 -9.20 -1.53 6.50
CA THR A 220 -8.21 -0.45 6.37
C THR A 220 -6.76 -0.92 6.56
N GLY A 221 -6.54 -2.15 7.06
CA GLY A 221 -5.23 -2.79 7.12
C GLY A 221 -4.78 -3.32 5.76
N SER A 222 -5.74 -3.62 4.88
CA SER A 222 -5.48 -3.95 3.48
C SER A 222 -5.34 -2.71 2.62
N TYR A 223 -4.13 -2.49 2.07
CA TYR A 223 -3.90 -1.41 1.11
C TYR A 223 -4.69 -1.57 -0.20
N ALA A 224 -5.09 -2.80 -0.54
CA ALA A 224 -5.78 -3.14 -1.78
C ALA A 224 -7.19 -3.67 -1.53
N THR A 225 -8.11 -3.45 -2.47
CA THR A 225 -9.33 -4.24 -2.56
C THR A 225 -8.95 -5.63 -3.05
N VAL A 226 -9.34 -6.67 -2.31
CA VAL A 226 -9.00 -8.06 -2.60
C VAL A 226 -10.29 -8.85 -2.81
N LEU A 227 -10.29 -9.77 -3.76
CA LEU A 227 -11.42 -10.62 -4.14
C LEU A 227 -10.96 -12.08 -4.12
N ARG A 228 -11.87 -12.96 -3.72
CA ARG A 228 -11.66 -14.40 -3.84
C ARG A 228 -11.69 -14.83 -5.32
N PRO A 229 -10.91 -15.86 -5.70
CA PRO A 229 -11.09 -16.52 -6.99
C PRO A 229 -12.50 -17.07 -7.19
N GLY A 230 -12.95 -17.14 -8.44
CA GLY A 230 -14.17 -17.85 -8.81
C GLY A 230 -15.49 -17.08 -8.62
N ILE A 231 -15.46 -15.79 -8.25
CA ILE A 231 -16.66 -14.95 -8.23
C ILE A 231 -17.21 -14.85 -9.67
N PRO A 232 -18.43 -15.33 -9.95
CA PRO A 232 -18.98 -15.31 -11.30
C PRO A 232 -19.24 -13.89 -11.80
N GLN A 233 -19.00 -13.66 -13.08
CA GLN A 233 -19.37 -12.42 -13.78
C GLN A 233 -18.71 -11.15 -13.23
N LEU A 234 -17.52 -11.27 -12.62
CA LEU A 234 -16.72 -10.10 -12.28
C LEU A 234 -16.48 -9.25 -13.54
N PRO A 235 -16.71 -7.92 -13.48
CA PRO A 235 -16.66 -7.05 -14.66
C PRO A 235 -15.23 -6.63 -14.98
N ILE A 236 -14.32 -7.59 -15.11
CA ILE A 236 -12.91 -7.40 -15.41
C ILE A 236 -12.78 -6.85 -16.84
N ARG A 237 -12.21 -5.65 -16.97
CA ARG A 237 -11.91 -5.03 -18.27
C ARG A 237 -10.46 -5.21 -18.70
N ALA A 238 -9.55 -5.38 -17.74
CA ALA A 238 -8.13 -5.63 -17.99
C ALA A 238 -7.50 -6.39 -16.81
N SER A 239 -6.40 -7.07 -17.08
CA SER A 239 -5.57 -7.73 -16.07
C SER A 239 -4.14 -7.22 -16.22
N SER A 240 -3.48 -7.02 -15.08
CA SER A 240 -2.08 -6.57 -15.03
C SER A 240 -1.15 -7.71 -15.47
N HIS A 241 -0.17 -7.37 -16.31
CA HIS A 241 0.93 -8.26 -16.67
C HIS A 241 2.22 -7.96 -15.86
N ASP A 242 2.28 -6.82 -15.16
CA ASP A 242 3.38 -6.51 -14.24
C ASP A 242 3.52 -7.54 -13.10
N VAL A 243 2.40 -8.18 -12.69
CA VAL A 243 2.42 -9.28 -11.73
C VAL A 243 3.08 -10.52 -12.31
N GLU A 244 3.18 -10.67 -13.63
CA GLU A 244 3.94 -11.76 -14.23
C GLU A 244 5.43 -11.55 -14.01
N MET A 245 5.94 -10.32 -14.11
CA MET A 245 7.33 -9.99 -13.75
C MET A 245 7.61 -10.27 -12.26
N ALA A 246 6.71 -9.86 -11.36
CA ALA A 246 6.84 -10.18 -9.95
C ALA A 246 6.62 -11.68 -9.66
N ALA A 247 5.65 -12.37 -10.25
CA ALA A 247 5.43 -13.81 -10.02
C ALA A 247 6.58 -14.67 -10.57
N LYS A 248 7.18 -14.25 -11.68
CA LYS A 248 8.31 -14.93 -12.31
C LYS A 248 9.57 -14.78 -11.44
N PHE A 249 9.90 -13.59 -10.97
CA PHE A 249 11.07 -13.36 -10.10
C PHE A 249 10.85 -13.72 -8.62
N TYR A 250 9.59 -13.78 -8.14
CA TYR A 250 9.26 -13.82 -6.70
C TYR A 250 8.60 -15.16 -6.29
N GLY A 251 8.55 -16.14 -7.20
CA GLY A 251 7.82 -17.39 -7.06
C GLY A 251 6.35 -17.23 -7.44
N ARG A 252 5.73 -18.31 -7.95
CA ARG A 252 4.34 -18.35 -8.45
C ARG A 252 3.39 -17.55 -7.55
N SER A 253 3.11 -16.31 -7.92
CA SER A 253 1.98 -15.58 -7.37
C SER A 253 0.78 -15.94 -8.22
N THR A 254 -0.07 -16.79 -7.68
CA THR A 254 -1.43 -17.03 -8.18
C THR A 254 -2.33 -15.80 -7.99
N ARG A 255 -1.82 -14.73 -7.37
CA ARG A 255 -2.51 -13.45 -7.20
C ARG A 255 -2.49 -12.68 -8.50
N GLN A 256 -3.66 -12.21 -8.94
CA GLN A 256 -3.82 -11.43 -10.16
C GLN A 256 -4.32 -10.04 -9.82
N THR A 257 -3.64 -8.99 -10.28
CA THR A 257 -4.20 -7.64 -10.20
C THR A 257 -5.10 -7.40 -11.41
N VAL A 258 -6.35 -7.02 -11.19
CA VAL A 258 -7.37 -6.82 -12.21
C VAL A 258 -7.95 -5.42 -12.13
N LEU A 259 -8.45 -4.95 -13.25
CA LEU A 259 -9.16 -3.69 -13.37
C LEU A 259 -10.62 -4.00 -13.65
N LEU A 260 -11.48 -3.70 -12.69
CA LEU A 260 -12.91 -3.82 -12.85
C LEU A 260 -13.46 -2.55 -13.50
N SER A 261 -14.31 -2.73 -14.50
CA SER A 261 -14.98 -1.60 -15.16
C SER A 261 -15.93 -0.89 -14.20
N GLN A 262 -16.57 -1.61 -13.27
CA GLN A 262 -17.47 -1.01 -12.29
C GLN A 262 -17.72 -1.91 -11.05
N ILE A 263 -17.83 -1.29 -9.87
CA ILE A 263 -18.50 -1.84 -8.68
C ILE A 263 -19.50 -0.79 -8.16
N ALA A 264 -20.65 -1.23 -7.67
CA ALA A 264 -21.62 -0.37 -7.00
C ALA A 264 -21.52 -0.50 -5.47
N LEU A 265 -21.38 0.64 -4.80
CA LEU A 265 -21.39 0.80 -3.35
C LEU A 265 -22.66 1.59 -2.99
N GLY A 266 -23.73 0.89 -2.64
CA GLY A 266 -25.07 1.49 -2.58
C GLY A 266 -25.47 2.05 -3.95
N THR A 267 -25.88 3.32 -4.01
CA THR A 267 -26.25 3.99 -5.27
C THR A 267 -25.04 4.53 -6.06
N LEU A 268 -23.83 4.52 -5.49
CA LEU A 268 -22.62 4.98 -6.17
C LEU A 268 -22.04 3.91 -7.09
N LYS A 269 -21.90 4.24 -8.37
CA LYS A 269 -21.22 3.39 -9.38
C LYS A 269 -19.78 3.84 -9.53
N GLU A 270 -18.86 3.13 -8.89
CA GLU A 270 -17.42 3.36 -8.98
C GLU A 270 -16.84 2.67 -10.20
N LYS A 271 -16.16 3.44 -11.04
CA LYS A 271 -15.50 2.94 -12.25
C LYS A 271 -14.02 2.69 -11.97
N ASP A 272 -13.38 1.93 -12.85
CA ASP A 272 -11.93 1.77 -12.87
C ASP A 272 -11.38 1.32 -11.51
N VAL A 273 -12.04 0.30 -10.93
CA VAL A 273 -11.70 -0.22 -9.60
C VAL A 273 -10.58 -1.22 -9.75
N VAL A 274 -9.43 -0.90 -9.18
CA VAL A 274 -8.29 -1.82 -9.10
C VAL A 274 -8.54 -2.80 -7.96
N ALA A 275 -8.49 -4.09 -8.28
CA ALA A 275 -8.67 -5.15 -7.30
C ALA A 275 -7.62 -6.25 -7.48
N ARG A 276 -7.44 -7.08 -6.45
CA ARG A 276 -6.59 -8.26 -6.49
C ARG A 276 -7.41 -9.51 -6.32
N ILE A 277 -7.27 -10.46 -7.22
CA ILE A 277 -7.77 -11.82 -7.02
C ILE A 277 -6.69 -12.59 -6.28
N ASP A 278 -6.97 -13.04 -5.06
CA ASP A 278 -5.99 -13.70 -4.19
C ASP A 278 -6.54 -15.04 -3.65
N PRO A 279 -6.00 -16.19 -4.09
CA PRO A 279 -6.39 -17.49 -3.53
C PRO A 279 -5.82 -17.74 -2.13
N GLY A 280 -4.95 -16.86 -1.61
CA GLY A 280 -4.44 -16.93 -0.25
C GLY A 280 -5.36 -16.34 0.80
N LEU A 281 -6.53 -15.81 0.41
CA LEU A 281 -7.58 -15.47 1.39
C LEU A 281 -8.01 -16.73 2.15
N PRO A 282 -8.27 -16.66 3.48
CA PRO A 282 -8.59 -17.85 4.26
C PRO A 282 -9.86 -18.56 3.76
N ASP A 283 -9.80 -19.88 3.59
CA ASP A 283 -10.93 -20.67 3.07
C ASP A 283 -12.21 -20.50 3.89
N GLN A 284 -12.06 -20.39 5.22
CA GLN A 284 -13.15 -20.20 6.19
C GLN A 284 -13.74 -18.78 6.22
N MET A 285 -13.14 -17.81 5.53
CA MET A 285 -13.69 -16.45 5.46
C MET A 285 -15.06 -16.49 4.79
N ARG A 286 -16.06 -15.81 5.36
CA ARG A 286 -17.42 -15.77 4.80
C ARG A 286 -17.57 -14.72 3.71
N SER A 287 -16.84 -13.62 3.83
CA SER A 287 -16.83 -12.55 2.82
C SER A 287 -16.19 -13.02 1.51
N ASP A 288 -16.67 -12.47 0.40
CA ASP A 288 -16.13 -12.70 -0.94
C ASP A 288 -14.77 -12.00 -1.17
N GLY A 289 -14.33 -11.17 -0.22
CA GLY A 289 -13.08 -10.44 -0.29
C GLY A 289 -12.94 -9.34 0.76
N LEU A 290 -11.98 -8.44 0.55
CA LEU A 290 -11.64 -7.29 1.37
C LEU A 290 -11.92 -6.00 0.58
N LEU A 291 -12.62 -5.04 1.18
CA LEU A 291 -12.75 -3.67 0.70
C LEU A 291 -11.64 -2.83 1.35
N GLY A 292 -10.56 -2.63 0.60
CA GLY A 292 -9.34 -1.99 1.12
C GLY A 292 -9.12 -0.55 0.67
N LEU A 293 -7.99 0.02 1.09
CA LEU A 293 -7.69 1.45 0.94
C LEU A 293 -7.68 1.94 -0.51
N SER A 294 -7.21 1.13 -1.48
CA SER A 294 -7.24 1.47 -2.92
C SER A 294 -8.60 1.86 -3.50
N LEU A 295 -9.70 1.54 -2.81
CA LEU A 295 -11.05 1.98 -3.17
C LEU A 295 -11.64 2.91 -2.10
N LEU A 296 -11.44 2.62 -0.81
CA LEU A 296 -11.93 3.45 0.29
C LEU A 296 -11.37 4.88 0.24
N GLU A 297 -10.11 5.05 -0.19
CA GLU A 297 -9.46 6.36 -0.26
C GLU A 297 -10.17 7.34 -1.20
N ARG A 298 -11.07 6.88 -2.08
CA ARG A 298 -11.85 7.76 -2.97
C ARG A 298 -12.90 8.58 -2.23
N PHE A 299 -13.19 8.24 -0.98
CA PHE A 299 -14.32 8.80 -0.24
C PHE A 299 -13.89 9.37 1.10
N ARG A 300 -14.77 10.18 1.67
CA ARG A 300 -14.93 10.24 3.13
C ARG A 300 -15.79 9.06 3.56
N VAL A 301 -15.37 8.36 4.60
CA VAL A 301 -15.95 7.08 5.00
C VAL A 301 -16.48 7.18 6.43
N TRP A 302 -17.80 7.18 6.60
CA TRP A 302 -18.42 7.01 7.90
C TRP A 302 -18.73 5.54 8.13
N VAL A 303 -18.45 5.03 9.32
CA VAL A 303 -18.91 3.71 9.75
C VAL A 303 -19.72 3.89 11.02
N HIS A 304 -20.99 3.50 10.97
CA HIS A 304 -21.90 3.51 12.11
C HIS A 304 -22.08 2.07 12.62
N PHE A 305 -21.40 1.73 13.70
CA PHE A 305 -21.22 0.34 14.13
C PHE A 305 -22.53 -0.32 14.58
N ARG A 306 -23.37 0.40 15.35
CA ARG A 306 -24.67 -0.13 15.82
C ARG A 306 -25.70 -0.24 14.70
N GLU A 307 -25.76 0.76 13.83
CA GLU A 307 -26.67 0.77 12.68
C GLU A 307 -26.23 -0.20 11.57
N GLN A 308 -24.98 -0.69 11.62
CA GLN A 308 -24.35 -1.49 10.58
C GLN A 308 -24.50 -0.81 9.21
N THR A 309 -24.14 0.47 9.14
CA THR A 309 -24.13 1.23 7.90
C THR A 309 -22.80 1.92 7.70
N MET A 310 -22.39 2.02 6.44
CA MET A 310 -21.28 2.84 6.01
C MET A 310 -21.81 3.92 5.08
N VAL A 311 -21.50 5.19 5.35
CA VAL A 311 -21.81 6.27 4.41
C VAL A 311 -20.55 6.64 3.67
N LEU A 312 -20.65 6.75 2.35
CA LEU A 312 -19.56 7.17 1.48
C LEU A 312 -19.90 8.52 0.87
N GLU A 313 -18.94 9.45 0.85
CA GLU A 313 -19.07 10.74 0.17
C GLU A 313 -17.84 10.99 -0.72
N ARG A 314 -18.07 11.27 -2.01
CA ARG A 314 -17.02 11.71 -2.95
C ARG A 314 -16.66 13.17 -2.67
N GLU A 315 -15.40 13.45 -2.37
CA GLU A 315 -14.92 14.80 -2.13
C GLU A 315 -14.63 15.59 -3.42
N ALA A 316 -14.34 16.89 -3.27
CA ALA A 316 -13.99 17.78 -4.37
C ALA A 316 -12.77 17.31 -5.19
N ASP A 317 -11.85 16.55 -4.59
CA ASP A 317 -10.67 15.98 -5.24
C ASP A 317 -10.89 14.53 -5.72
N TYR A 318 -12.12 14.00 -5.70
CA TYR A 318 -12.44 12.65 -6.15
C TYR A 318 -11.84 12.31 -7.53
N ALA A 319 -11.91 13.25 -8.48
CA ALA A 319 -11.37 13.05 -9.83
C ALA A 319 -9.85 12.79 -9.84
N THR A 320 -9.09 13.36 -8.90
CA THR A 320 -7.64 13.12 -8.80
C THR A 320 -7.32 11.79 -8.13
N ARG A 321 -8.29 11.14 -7.49
CA ARG A 321 -8.16 9.82 -6.84
C ARG A 321 -8.55 8.65 -7.76
N LEU A 322 -8.97 8.92 -8.99
CA LEU A 322 -9.28 7.91 -10.02
C LEU A 322 -8.03 7.43 -10.79
N THR A 323 -6.85 7.53 -10.17
CA THR A 323 -5.59 7.14 -10.78
C THR A 323 -5.42 5.62 -10.83
N LEU A 324 -4.89 5.13 -11.95
CA LEU A 324 -4.44 3.75 -12.05
C LEU A 324 -2.98 3.64 -11.58
N PRO A 325 -2.58 2.53 -10.95
CA PRO A 325 -1.18 2.29 -10.63
C PRO A 325 -0.31 2.37 -11.89
N GLY A 326 0.82 3.07 -11.76
CA GLY A 326 1.85 3.09 -12.78
C GLY A 326 2.62 1.77 -12.82
N SER A 327 3.14 1.44 -14.00
CA SER A 327 3.94 0.25 -14.24
C SER A 327 5.33 0.33 -13.60
N GLN A 328 5.86 -0.83 -13.22
CA GLN A 328 7.23 -0.94 -12.74
C GLN A 328 8.21 -0.95 -13.93
N GLU A 329 8.68 0.24 -14.33
CA GLU A 329 9.64 0.38 -15.45
C GLU A 329 11.06 -0.08 -15.15
N ALA A 330 11.44 -0.06 -13.88
CA ALA A 330 12.77 -0.41 -13.43
C ALA A 330 12.71 -1.10 -12.05
N SER A 331 13.71 -1.93 -11.80
CA SER A 331 14.05 -2.35 -10.44
C SER A 331 15.24 -1.56 -9.94
N LEU A 332 15.21 -1.24 -8.66
CA LEU A 332 16.22 -0.44 -8.00
C LEU A 332 17.00 -1.29 -7.02
N THR A 333 18.25 -0.90 -6.77
CA THR A 333 19.07 -1.51 -5.73
C THR A 333 19.68 -0.41 -4.89
N TRP A 334 19.52 -0.51 -3.57
CA TRP A 334 20.19 0.36 -2.63
C TRP A 334 21.59 -0.18 -2.32
N LYS A 335 22.62 0.61 -2.60
CA LYS A 335 24.00 0.29 -2.25
C LYS A 335 24.79 1.56 -2.00
N GLU A 336 25.68 1.56 -1.01
CA GLU A 336 26.59 2.69 -0.74
C GLU A 336 25.85 4.05 -0.66
N GLY A 337 24.68 4.07 0.00
CA GLY A 337 23.91 5.29 0.24
C GLY A 337 23.13 5.84 -0.96
N HIS A 338 22.96 5.09 -2.05
CA HIS A 338 22.19 5.54 -3.21
C HIS A 338 21.43 4.41 -3.91
N TYR A 339 20.41 4.79 -4.70
CA TYR A 339 19.72 3.88 -5.60
C TYR A 339 20.37 3.86 -6.98
N SER A 340 20.49 2.66 -7.55
CA SER A 340 20.87 2.47 -8.95
C SER A 340 19.86 1.59 -9.67
N ILE A 341 19.68 1.82 -10.98
CA ILE A 341 18.83 0.98 -11.83
C ILE A 341 19.52 -0.37 -12.05
N SER A 342 18.91 -1.45 -11.55
CA SER A 342 19.44 -2.82 -11.67
C SER A 342 18.78 -3.66 -12.77
N LEU A 343 17.51 -3.36 -13.06
CA LEU A 343 16.74 -3.88 -14.20
C LEU A 343 15.97 -2.73 -14.84
N LEU A 344 15.80 -2.77 -16.17
CA LEU A 344 15.10 -1.74 -16.93
C LEU A 344 14.29 -2.37 -18.06
N ARG A 345 13.01 -2.03 -18.17
CA ARG A 345 12.15 -2.47 -19.27
C ARG A 345 12.55 -1.76 -20.57
N ASP A 346 12.96 -2.52 -21.57
CA ASP A 346 13.45 -2.00 -22.86
C ASP A 346 12.33 -1.42 -23.74
N ASP A 347 11.10 -1.84 -23.52
CA ASP A 347 9.90 -1.31 -24.16
C ASP A 347 9.32 -0.08 -23.44
N GLY A 348 9.85 0.23 -22.26
CA GLY A 348 9.24 1.12 -21.28
C GLY A 348 9.47 2.61 -21.54
N PRO A 349 8.53 3.49 -21.12
CA PRO A 349 8.69 4.94 -21.25
C PRO A 349 9.94 5.49 -20.54
N LEU A 350 10.38 4.88 -19.43
CA LEU A 350 11.61 5.28 -18.73
C LEU A 350 12.87 4.99 -19.56
N PHE A 351 12.93 3.84 -20.22
CA PHE A 351 14.02 3.48 -21.14
C PHE A 351 14.04 4.38 -22.38
N GLN A 352 12.87 4.63 -22.97
CA GLN A 352 12.69 5.52 -24.10
C GLN A 352 13.11 6.96 -23.78
N ALA A 353 12.91 7.40 -22.54
CA ALA A 353 13.38 8.71 -22.07
C ALA A 353 14.90 8.80 -21.88
N GLY A 354 15.63 7.70 -22.00
CA GLY A 354 17.09 7.68 -21.95
C GLY A 354 17.70 7.06 -20.70
N ALA A 355 16.89 6.47 -19.80
CA ALA A 355 17.43 5.72 -18.65
C ALA A 355 18.28 4.54 -19.12
N ARG A 356 19.30 4.19 -18.35
CA ARG A 356 20.18 3.04 -18.61
C ARG A 356 20.45 2.29 -17.30
N LEU A 357 20.82 1.02 -17.44
CA LEU A 357 21.28 0.22 -16.31
C LEU A 357 22.47 0.90 -15.63
N GLY A 358 22.49 0.87 -14.30
CA GLY A 358 23.54 1.50 -13.49
C GLY A 358 23.33 3.00 -13.23
N ASP A 359 22.37 3.66 -13.89
CA ASP A 359 22.05 5.06 -13.57
C ASP A 359 21.75 5.22 -12.08
N ARG A 360 22.41 6.17 -11.44
CA ARG A 360 22.16 6.52 -10.03
C ARG A 360 20.97 7.45 -9.96
N ILE A 361 19.88 7.04 -9.33
CA ILE A 361 18.71 7.91 -9.17
C ILE A 361 18.99 8.93 -8.06
N LEU A 362 18.85 10.21 -8.39
CA LEU A 362 18.96 11.32 -7.46
C LEU A 362 17.60 11.73 -6.93
N THR A 363 16.65 12.02 -7.83
CA THR A 363 15.28 12.41 -7.46
C THR A 363 14.25 11.87 -8.43
N VAL A 364 13.03 11.68 -7.92
CA VAL A 364 11.82 11.41 -8.71
C VAL A 364 10.80 12.48 -8.36
N ASP A 365 10.28 13.18 -9.37
CA ASP A 365 9.36 14.30 -9.25
C ASP A 365 9.82 15.36 -8.23
N GLY A 366 11.12 15.68 -8.28
CA GLY A 366 11.77 16.64 -7.39
C GLY A 366 12.01 16.16 -5.96
N LYS A 367 11.65 14.92 -5.61
CA LYS A 367 11.81 14.36 -4.26
C LYS A 367 12.93 13.33 -4.20
N LEU A 368 13.66 13.32 -3.08
CA LEU A 368 14.58 12.23 -2.74
C LEU A 368 13.78 10.96 -2.44
N LEU A 369 14.30 9.82 -2.88
CA LEU A 369 13.72 8.53 -2.53
C LEU A 369 14.11 8.15 -1.09
N PRO A 370 13.22 7.53 -0.30
CA PRO A 370 13.54 7.09 1.06
C PRO A 370 14.73 6.11 1.07
N PRO A 371 15.70 6.25 1.97
CA PRO A 371 16.90 5.40 1.95
C PRO A 371 16.57 3.94 2.32
N GLY A 372 17.12 2.97 1.57
CA GLY A 372 17.05 1.54 1.89
C GLY A 372 15.66 0.90 1.89
N ALA A 373 14.68 1.52 1.22
CA ALA A 373 13.32 1.04 1.05
C ALA A 373 13.00 0.90 -0.45
N GLU A 374 13.62 -0.08 -1.11
CA GLU A 374 13.52 -0.32 -2.56
C GLU A 374 12.07 -0.41 -3.05
N ILE A 375 11.19 -1.10 -2.32
CA ILE A 375 9.77 -1.25 -2.70
C ILE A 375 9.08 0.11 -2.74
N VAL A 376 9.33 0.99 -1.77
CA VAL A 376 8.77 2.34 -1.75
C VAL A 376 9.38 3.19 -2.87
N ALA A 377 10.69 3.10 -3.08
CA ALA A 377 11.39 3.80 -4.13
C ALA A 377 10.85 3.44 -5.53
N GLU A 378 10.64 2.14 -5.78
CA GLU A 378 10.05 1.62 -7.02
C GLU A 378 8.59 2.05 -7.20
N ARG A 379 7.79 2.08 -6.13
CA ARG A 379 6.40 2.59 -6.16
C ARG A 379 6.33 4.09 -6.46
N ILE A 380 7.25 4.88 -5.91
CA ILE A 380 7.34 6.31 -6.22
C ILE A 380 7.75 6.52 -7.68
N LEU A 381 8.73 5.75 -8.17
CA LEU A 381 9.16 5.79 -9.56
C LEU A 381 8.02 5.43 -10.52
N ALA A 382 7.34 4.31 -10.25
CA ALA A 382 6.18 3.84 -11.00
C ALA A 382 5.04 4.88 -11.00
N GLY A 383 4.75 5.46 -9.83
CA GLY A 383 3.75 6.50 -9.65
C GLY A 383 2.36 6.07 -10.10
N PHE A 384 1.64 6.98 -10.75
CA PHE A 384 0.33 6.71 -11.32
C PHE A 384 0.35 6.77 -12.85
N GLY A 385 -0.34 5.83 -13.48
CA GLY A 385 -0.47 5.76 -14.93
C GLY A 385 -1.08 7.03 -15.51
N GLY A 386 -0.56 7.46 -16.65
CA GLY A 386 -0.99 8.67 -17.35
C GLY A 386 -0.34 9.97 -16.83
N GLN A 387 0.26 9.98 -15.64
CA GLN A 387 0.90 11.16 -15.10
C GLN A 387 2.29 11.40 -15.73
N PRO A 388 2.70 12.67 -15.92
CA PRO A 388 4.09 12.98 -16.26
C PRO A 388 5.02 12.58 -15.11
N ALA A 389 6.26 12.27 -15.45
CA ALA A 389 7.33 11.95 -14.51
C ALA A 389 8.60 12.72 -14.88
N GLU A 390 9.31 13.20 -13.86
CA GLU A 390 10.68 13.68 -13.99
C GLU A 390 11.60 12.87 -13.09
N VAL A 391 12.63 12.25 -13.67
CA VAL A 391 13.63 11.49 -12.92
C VAL A 391 14.99 12.12 -13.20
N VAL A 392 15.66 12.57 -12.14
CA VAL A 392 17.03 13.05 -12.24
C VAL A 392 17.94 11.89 -11.90
N VAL A 393 18.78 11.50 -12.86
CA VAL A 393 19.81 10.47 -12.67
C VAL A 393 21.20 11.08 -12.77
N GLU A 394 22.18 10.40 -12.21
CA GLU A 394 23.58 10.64 -12.47
C GLU A 394 24.18 9.44 -13.18
N ARG A 395 24.82 9.70 -14.32
CA ARG A 395 25.54 8.72 -15.12
C ARG A 395 26.96 9.24 -15.33
N GLN A 396 27.97 8.49 -14.89
CA GLN A 396 29.38 8.85 -15.07
C GLN A 396 29.68 10.28 -14.57
N GLY A 397 29.11 10.67 -13.42
CA GLY A 397 29.26 12.00 -12.84
C GLY A 397 28.44 13.12 -13.50
N THR A 398 27.73 12.83 -14.59
CA THR A 398 26.86 13.80 -15.28
C THR A 398 25.42 13.65 -14.82
N LYS A 399 24.77 14.76 -14.44
CA LYS A 399 23.34 14.80 -14.13
C LYS A 399 22.51 14.85 -15.41
N ILE A 400 21.55 13.94 -15.52
CA ILE A 400 20.65 13.81 -16.66
C ILE A 400 19.21 13.90 -16.14
N ILE A 401 18.39 14.72 -16.79
CA ILE A 401 16.96 14.84 -16.48
C ILE A 401 16.17 14.05 -17.50
N LEU A 402 15.47 13.02 -17.04
CA LEU A 402 14.62 12.16 -17.85
C LEU A 402 13.17 12.57 -17.65
N ARG A 403 12.45 12.83 -18.74
CA ARG A 403 11.02 13.18 -18.69
C ARG A 403 10.22 12.20 -19.54
N TYR A 404 9.17 11.65 -18.96
CA TYR A 404 8.29 10.69 -19.63
C TYR A 404 6.88 10.74 -19.08
N LYS A 405 5.96 10.04 -19.75
CA LYS A 405 4.61 9.79 -19.24
C LYS A 405 4.57 8.36 -18.70
N ARG A 406 4.14 8.19 -17.45
CA ARG A 406 3.97 6.87 -16.82
C ARG A 406 2.88 6.10 -17.57
N ARG A 407 3.11 4.82 -17.89
CA ARG A 407 2.06 3.92 -18.36
C ARG A 407 1.40 3.23 -17.16
N SER A 408 0.19 2.73 -17.31
CA SER A 408 -0.44 1.93 -16.27
C SER A 408 0.07 0.49 -16.30
N ILE A 409 0.02 -0.21 -15.15
CA ILE A 409 0.22 -1.67 -15.06
C ILE A 409 -0.67 -2.49 -16.02
N PHE A 410 -1.79 -1.90 -16.46
CA PHE A 410 -2.75 -2.52 -17.38
C PHE A 410 -2.44 -2.26 -18.86
N ASP A 411 -1.52 -1.33 -19.15
CA ASP A 411 -1.07 -0.97 -20.50
C ASP A 411 0.26 -1.66 -20.86
N THR A 412 0.83 -2.46 -19.95
CA THR A 412 2.08 -3.19 -20.18
C THR A 412 1.85 -4.37 -21.14
N PRO A 413 2.61 -4.49 -22.25
CA PRO A 413 2.55 -5.65 -23.12
C PRO A 413 2.97 -6.93 -22.39
N SER A 414 2.28 -8.04 -22.66
CA SER A 414 2.64 -9.35 -22.08
C SER A 414 4.02 -9.86 -22.57
N SER A 415 4.46 -9.44 -23.76
CA SER A 415 5.77 -9.79 -24.34
C SER A 415 6.93 -8.91 -23.86
N ALA A 416 6.70 -7.97 -22.96
CA ALA A 416 7.72 -6.99 -22.64
C ALA A 416 8.68 -7.49 -21.56
N HIS A 417 9.97 -7.33 -21.82
CA HIS A 417 11.04 -7.97 -21.08
C HIS A 417 11.88 -6.91 -20.34
N PRO A 418 12.16 -7.09 -19.04
CA PRO A 418 13.26 -6.37 -18.43
C PRO A 418 14.58 -6.80 -19.07
N THR A 419 15.47 -5.84 -19.29
CA THR A 419 16.89 -6.10 -19.49
C THR A 419 17.60 -5.91 -18.17
N GLY A 420 18.45 -6.88 -17.81
CA GLY A 420 19.30 -6.80 -16.63
C GLY A 420 20.77 -6.68 -17.00
N ARG A 421 21.65 -6.46 -16.03
CA ARG A 421 23.09 -6.24 -16.27
C ARG A 421 23.78 -7.32 -17.11
N ILE A 422 23.23 -8.53 -17.17
CA ILE A 422 23.75 -9.64 -17.98
C ILE A 422 22.78 -10.12 -19.08
N GLY A 423 21.63 -9.45 -19.27
CA GLY A 423 20.65 -9.87 -20.27
C GLY A 423 19.95 -11.19 -19.94
N LEU A 424 19.63 -11.45 -18.67
CA LEU A 424 18.91 -12.65 -18.22
C LEU A 424 17.66 -12.31 -17.46
N LEU A 425 16.63 -13.15 -17.61
CA LEU A 425 15.53 -13.30 -16.67
C LEU A 425 15.50 -14.72 -16.14
N THR A 426 15.19 -14.86 -14.84
CA THR A 426 15.16 -16.13 -14.14
C THR A 426 13.87 -16.28 -13.34
N GLU A 427 13.38 -17.50 -13.20
CA GLU A 427 12.25 -17.89 -12.37
C GLU A 427 12.67 -18.93 -11.34
N LEU A 428 12.04 -18.92 -10.17
CA LEU A 428 12.22 -20.03 -9.23
C LEU A 428 11.59 -21.31 -9.80
N GLY A 429 12.35 -22.39 -9.84
CA GLY A 429 11.87 -23.69 -10.31
C GLY A 429 12.73 -24.83 -9.77
N GLY A 430 12.09 -25.91 -9.30
CA GLY A 430 12.80 -27.05 -8.74
C GLY A 430 13.59 -26.68 -7.47
N GLU A 431 14.90 -26.93 -7.49
CA GLU A 431 15.84 -26.61 -6.40
C GLU A 431 16.67 -25.34 -6.69
N GLY A 432 16.43 -24.65 -7.82
CA GLY A 432 17.23 -23.49 -8.25
C GLY A 432 16.44 -22.39 -8.99
N LEU A 433 17.17 -21.62 -9.82
CA LEU A 433 16.65 -20.53 -10.65
C LEU A 433 16.69 -20.92 -12.14
N VAL A 434 15.54 -21.11 -12.77
CA VAL A 434 15.42 -21.43 -14.20
C VAL A 434 15.50 -20.17 -15.05
N ILE A 435 16.42 -20.13 -16.02
CA ILE A 435 16.51 -19.04 -17.00
C ILE A 435 15.28 -19.09 -17.92
N THR A 436 14.51 -18.01 -17.97
CA THR A 436 13.28 -17.92 -18.79
C THR A 436 13.40 -16.94 -19.94
N TYR A 437 14.41 -16.07 -19.93
CA TYR A 437 14.77 -15.24 -21.05
C TYR A 437 16.28 -15.01 -21.09
N VAL A 438 16.81 -14.96 -22.30
CA VAL A 438 18.17 -14.53 -22.60
C VAL A 438 18.06 -13.46 -23.65
N GLU A 439 18.60 -12.27 -23.38
CA GLU A 439 18.66 -11.15 -24.31
C GLU A 439 19.53 -11.54 -25.51
N PRO A 440 18.97 -11.58 -26.73
CA PRO A 440 19.74 -11.95 -27.92
C PRO A 440 20.94 -11.02 -28.12
N GLY A 441 22.14 -11.59 -28.25
CA GLY A 441 23.39 -10.84 -28.34
C GLY A 441 23.86 -10.19 -27.03
N GLY A 442 23.16 -10.40 -25.91
CA GLY A 442 23.53 -9.91 -24.58
C GLY A 442 24.66 -10.72 -23.93
N ILE A 443 25.14 -10.27 -22.77
CA ILE A 443 26.30 -10.87 -22.08
C ILE A 443 26.08 -12.36 -21.78
N ALA A 444 24.89 -12.74 -21.32
CA ALA A 444 24.59 -14.12 -21.00
C ALA A 444 24.43 -15.02 -22.24
N ASP A 445 23.87 -14.50 -23.33
CA ASP A 445 23.80 -15.20 -24.63
C ASP A 445 25.21 -15.49 -25.13
N GLN A 446 26.08 -14.46 -25.12
CA GLN A 446 27.49 -14.57 -25.49
C GLN A 446 28.27 -15.52 -24.58
N SER A 447 27.86 -15.66 -23.32
CA SER A 447 28.47 -16.59 -22.35
C SER A 447 27.93 -18.01 -22.50
N GLY A 448 26.92 -18.25 -23.35
CA GLY A 448 26.37 -19.56 -23.63
C GLY A 448 25.28 -20.04 -22.66
N LEU A 449 24.72 -19.14 -21.85
CA LEU A 449 23.52 -19.40 -21.07
C LEU A 449 22.29 -19.43 -21.99
N ARG A 450 21.32 -20.29 -21.67
CA ARG A 450 20.16 -20.54 -22.53
C ARG A 450 18.88 -20.58 -21.70
N VAL A 451 17.76 -20.24 -22.36
CA VAL A 451 16.43 -20.47 -21.80
C VAL A 451 16.27 -21.95 -21.45
N GLY A 452 15.82 -22.22 -20.23
CA GLY A 452 15.64 -23.56 -19.66
C GLY A 452 16.82 -24.08 -18.85
N ASP A 453 17.94 -23.35 -18.75
CA ASP A 453 19.01 -23.69 -17.81
C ASP A 453 18.56 -23.43 -16.37
N GLU A 454 18.82 -24.36 -15.45
CA GLU A 454 18.53 -24.19 -14.02
C GLU A 454 19.83 -23.84 -13.28
N ILE A 455 19.96 -22.61 -12.79
CA ILE A 455 21.07 -22.12 -11.99
C ILE A 455 20.93 -22.67 -10.57
N ILE A 456 21.91 -23.47 -10.15
CA ILE A 456 21.94 -24.13 -8.84
C ILE A 456 23.01 -23.56 -7.91
N ALA A 457 24.04 -22.91 -8.46
CA ALA A 457 24.99 -22.12 -7.67
C ALA A 457 25.50 -20.90 -8.45
N LEU A 458 25.83 -19.84 -7.74
CA LEU A 458 26.45 -18.64 -8.28
C LEU A 458 27.70 -18.30 -7.46
N ASN A 459 28.84 -18.18 -8.13
CA ASN A 459 30.13 -17.87 -7.51
C ASN A 459 30.50 -18.84 -6.36
N GLY A 460 30.15 -20.12 -6.51
CA GLY A 460 30.38 -21.17 -5.51
C GLY A 460 29.38 -21.18 -4.35
N GLN A 461 28.46 -20.21 -4.30
CA GLN A 461 27.38 -20.18 -3.32
C GLN A 461 26.14 -20.88 -3.88
N ASP A 462 25.59 -21.82 -3.12
CA ASP A 462 24.37 -22.54 -3.48
C ASP A 462 23.17 -21.59 -3.48
N ILE A 463 22.36 -21.64 -4.53
CA ILE A 463 21.16 -20.83 -4.71
C ILE A 463 20.13 -21.09 -3.60
N SER A 464 20.04 -22.33 -3.10
CA SER A 464 19.13 -22.70 -2.01
C SER A 464 19.46 -22.06 -0.66
N SER A 465 20.70 -21.55 -0.50
CA SER A 465 21.15 -20.85 0.72
C SER A 465 20.79 -19.37 0.75
N LEU A 466 20.29 -18.82 -0.37
CA LEU A 466 20.00 -17.40 -0.52
C LEU A 466 18.57 -17.07 -0.11
N THR A 467 18.37 -15.89 0.47
CA THR A 467 17.04 -15.36 0.75
C THR A 467 16.30 -15.02 -0.56
N LEU A 468 14.97 -15.03 -0.50
CA LEU A 468 14.15 -14.64 -1.64
C LEU A 468 14.47 -13.21 -2.15
N ALA A 469 14.83 -12.28 -1.26
CA ALA A 469 15.29 -10.94 -1.64
C ALA A 469 16.61 -10.95 -2.42
N GLN A 470 17.57 -11.78 -2.01
CA GLN A 470 18.84 -11.95 -2.72
C GLN A 470 18.65 -12.61 -4.09
N LEU A 471 17.80 -13.64 -4.17
CA LEU A 471 17.46 -14.31 -5.44
C LEU A 471 16.74 -13.36 -6.41
N ARG A 472 15.81 -12.54 -5.91
CA ARG A 472 15.13 -11.48 -6.69
C ARG A 472 16.10 -10.48 -7.29
N ASN A 473 17.22 -10.23 -6.62
CA ASN A 473 18.26 -9.33 -7.08
C ASN A 473 19.52 -10.10 -7.46
N LEU A 474 19.38 -11.17 -8.25
CA LEU A 474 20.52 -11.92 -8.80
C LEU A 474 21.62 -11.00 -9.36
N PRO A 475 21.32 -9.89 -10.08
CA PRO A 475 22.35 -8.95 -10.54
C PRO A 475 23.19 -8.31 -9.42
N SER A 476 22.66 -8.15 -8.20
CA SER A 476 23.41 -7.64 -7.05
C SER A 476 24.43 -8.63 -6.49
N LEU A 477 24.24 -9.93 -6.74
CA LEU A 477 25.16 -10.99 -6.32
C LEU A 477 26.35 -11.13 -7.28
N LEU A 478 26.29 -10.44 -8.42
CA LEU A 478 27.35 -10.46 -9.41
C LEU A 478 28.46 -9.48 -9.05
N LYS A 479 29.69 -9.98 -9.14
CA LYS A 479 30.92 -9.21 -8.96
C LYS A 479 31.33 -8.61 -10.30
N GLN A 480 32.07 -7.52 -10.27
CA GLN A 480 32.76 -7.03 -11.47
C GLN A 480 33.72 -8.11 -11.99
N GLY A 481 33.81 -8.27 -13.31
CA GLY A 481 34.63 -9.32 -13.91
C GLY A 481 33.93 -10.68 -13.95
N ALA A 482 34.68 -11.76 -13.70
CA ALA A 482 34.20 -13.13 -13.88
C ALA A 482 33.20 -13.54 -12.78
N ASN A 483 32.07 -14.10 -13.20
CA ASN A 483 31.09 -14.74 -12.35
C ASN A 483 30.83 -16.15 -12.85
N THR A 484 30.88 -17.14 -11.96
CA THR A 484 30.69 -18.55 -12.33
C THR A 484 29.27 -18.99 -11.99
N PHE A 485 28.50 -19.36 -13.00
CA PHE A 485 27.18 -19.94 -12.88
C PHE A 485 27.28 -21.45 -12.97
N THR A 486 26.88 -22.16 -11.93
CA THR A 486 26.68 -23.61 -12.00
C THR A 486 25.24 -23.87 -12.41
N ILE A 487 25.05 -24.50 -13.57
CA ILE A 487 23.74 -24.74 -14.18
C ILE A 487 23.47 -26.22 -14.42
N LYS A 488 22.21 -26.61 -14.40
CA LYS A 488 21.70 -27.88 -14.89
C LYS A 488 20.94 -27.63 -16.19
N ARG A 489 21.45 -28.19 -17.29
CA ARG A 489 20.84 -28.08 -18.62
C ARG A 489 20.12 -29.37 -18.97
N LYS A 490 18.89 -29.27 -19.45
CA LYS A 490 18.10 -30.44 -19.90
C LYS A 490 18.89 -31.26 -20.93
N GLY A 491 19.13 -32.52 -20.62
CA GLY A 491 19.93 -33.45 -21.45
C GLY A 491 21.39 -33.62 -21.03
N SER A 492 21.91 -32.82 -20.09
CA SER A 492 23.19 -33.08 -19.43
C SER A 492 23.02 -34.01 -18.23
N LYS A 493 23.95 -34.94 -18.03
CA LYS A 493 23.98 -35.81 -16.84
C LYS A 493 24.55 -35.11 -15.61
N GLU A 494 25.46 -34.15 -15.81
CA GLU A 494 26.19 -33.43 -14.76
C GLU A 494 25.94 -31.91 -14.85
N PRO A 495 25.97 -31.17 -13.73
CA PRO A 495 25.97 -29.71 -13.74
C PRO A 495 27.16 -29.14 -14.50
N MET A 496 26.95 -28.01 -15.18
CA MET A 496 27.95 -27.32 -15.98
C MET A 496 28.30 -25.98 -15.34
N GLN A 497 29.55 -25.56 -15.43
CA GLN A 497 29.96 -24.21 -15.06
C GLN A 497 30.03 -23.31 -16.29
N VAL A 498 29.39 -22.16 -16.22
CA VAL A 498 29.40 -21.12 -17.25
C VAL A 498 29.97 -19.85 -16.64
N GLU A 499 31.08 -19.37 -17.18
CA GLU A 499 31.68 -18.11 -16.76
C GLU A 499 31.06 -16.94 -17.53
N VAL A 500 30.51 -15.98 -16.80
CA VAL A 500 29.90 -14.76 -17.32
C VAL A 500 30.74 -13.57 -16.88
N LYS A 501 31.33 -12.85 -17.84
CA LYS A 501 32.18 -11.69 -17.55
C LYS A 501 31.38 -10.40 -17.61
N LEU A 502 31.24 -9.76 -16.45
CA LEU A 502 30.67 -8.43 -16.36
C LEU A 502 31.71 -7.36 -16.71
N PRO A 503 31.42 -6.46 -17.66
CA PRO A 503 32.30 -5.33 -17.94
C PRO A 503 32.40 -4.42 -16.72
N ALA A 504 33.49 -3.65 -16.67
CA ALA A 504 33.60 -2.58 -15.70
C ALA A 504 32.43 -1.61 -15.87
N ILE A 505 31.85 -1.17 -14.76
CA ILE A 505 30.86 -0.10 -14.78
C ILE A 505 31.60 1.13 -15.29
N GLN A 506 31.32 1.55 -16.53
CA GLN A 506 31.86 2.77 -17.09
C GLN A 506 31.13 3.96 -16.53
#